data_AF-A0A9E6Y0J8-F1
#
_entry.id   AF-A0A9E6Y0J8-F1
#
_cell.length_a   1.000
_cell.length_b   1.000
_cell.length_c   1.000
_cell.angle_alpha   90.00
_cell.angle_beta   90.00
_cell.angle_gamma   90.00
#
_symmetry.space_group_name_H-M   'P 1'
#
loop_
_entity.id
_entity.type
_entity.pdbx_description
1 polymer ?
#
loop_
_entity_poly.entity_id
_entity_poly.type
_entity_poly.pdbx_seq_one_letter_code
_entity_poly.pdbx_strand_id
1 'polypeptide(L)' 'MAMTARQLYELLQDVRDTEEIVVRSPAQPADALLAAWRGAHEDSTRALAAWRAAPGGDGFAVYRAAEDRADAALDVLALR' A
#
# COMPACT_ATOMS: atom_id res chain seq x y z
N MET A 1 21.00 10.37 -7.20
CA MET A 1 20.62 11.75 -7.54
C MET A 1 19.10 11.83 -7.59
N ALA A 2 18.48 12.63 -6.73
CA ALA A 2 17.02 12.79 -6.73
C ALA A 2 16.61 13.77 -7.84
N MET A 3 15.62 13.40 -8.64
CA MET A 3 15.07 14.26 -9.68
C MET A 3 14.27 15.40 -9.03
N THR A 4 14.41 16.62 -9.54
CA THR A 4 13.64 17.77 -9.04
C THR A 4 12.21 17.73 -9.57
N ALA A 5 11.27 18.34 -8.85
CA ALA A 5 9.86 18.43 -9.28
C ALA A 5 9.69 19.09 -10.66
N ARG A 6 10.55 20.05 -11.00
CA ARG A 6 10.56 20.70 -12.33
C ARG A 6 10.94 19.74 -13.45
N GLN A 7 11.96 18.92 -13.22
CA GLN A 7 12.41 17.92 -14.20
C GLN A 7 11.34 16.83 -14.42
N LEU A 8 10.62 16.46 -13.35
CA LEU A 8 9.48 15.55 -13.47
C LEU A 8 8.35 16.17 -14.31
N TYR A 9 8.03 17.44 -14.07
CA TYR A 9 7.01 18.16 -14.84
C TYR A 9 7.36 18.23 -16.33
N GLU A 10 8.59 18.62 -16.67
CA GLU A 10 9.06 18.69 -18.06
C GLU A 10 8.98 17.33 -18.77
N LEU A 11 9.31 16.23 -18.08
CA LEU A 11 9.16 14.88 -18.64
C LEU A 11 7.69 14.49 -18.87
N LEU A 12 6.80 14.82 -17.94
CA LEU A 12 5.37 14.50 -18.08
C LEU A 12 4.71 15.27 -19.23
N GLN A 13 5.17 16.49 -19.52
CA GLN A 13 4.66 17.29 -20.65
C GLN A 13 4.98 16.67 -22.02
N ASP A 14 6.04 15.86 -22.12
CA ASP A 14 6.45 15.19 -23.36
C ASP A 14 5.75 13.83 -23.56
N VAL A 15 5.04 13.34 -22.53
CA VAL A 15 4.20 12.14 -22.62
C VAL A 15 2.92 12.50 -23.38
N ARG A 16 2.79 11.99 -24.60
CA ARG A 16 1.54 12.10 -25.37
C ARG A 16 0.41 11.45 -24.58
N ASP A 17 -0.72 12.15 -24.47
CA ASP A 17 -1.96 11.57 -23.97
C ASP A 17 -2.28 10.31 -24.79
N THR A 18 -2.42 9.17 -24.12
CA THR A 18 -2.68 7.89 -24.79
C THR A 18 -4.13 7.77 -25.28
N GLU A 19 -4.97 8.78 -25.01
CA GLU A 19 -6.42 8.81 -25.27
C GLU A 19 -7.17 7.58 -24.71
N GLU A 20 -6.54 6.84 -23.80
CA GLU A 20 -7.07 5.62 -23.22
C GLU A 20 -7.83 5.95 -21.95
N ILE A 21 -9.13 5.63 -21.94
CA ILE A 21 -9.93 5.70 -20.72
C ILE A 21 -9.68 4.42 -19.92
N VAL A 22 -8.90 4.53 -18.83
CA VAL A 22 -8.73 3.43 -17.87
C VAL A 22 -10.01 3.28 -17.05
N VAL A 23 -10.92 2.44 -17.53
CA VAL A 23 -12.12 2.06 -16.77
C VAL A 23 -11.69 1.07 -15.68
N ARG A 24 -11.73 1.50 -14.42
CA ARG A 24 -11.56 0.58 -13.29
C ARG A 24 -12.76 -0.36 -13.29
N SER A 25 -12.53 -1.60 -13.69
CA SER A 25 -13.52 -2.69 -13.55
C SER A 25 -14.01 -2.73 -12.10
N PRO A 26 -15.30 -3.03 -11.82
CA PRO A 26 -15.74 -3.26 -10.45
C PRO A 26 -14.79 -4.28 -9.81
N ALA A 27 -14.17 -3.86 -8.70
CA ALA A 27 -13.09 -4.59 -8.05
C ALA A 27 -13.49 -6.06 -7.92
N GLN A 28 -12.74 -6.94 -8.58
CA GLN A 28 -12.96 -8.35 -8.39
C GLN A 28 -12.70 -8.64 -6.89
N PRO A 29 -13.30 -9.69 -6.32
CA PRO A 29 -13.02 -10.06 -4.94
C PRO A 29 -11.51 -10.24 -4.65
N ALA A 30 -10.68 -10.47 -5.68
CA ALA A 30 -9.22 -10.53 -5.56
C ALA A 30 -8.59 -9.14 -5.40
N ASP A 31 -9.10 -8.14 -6.14
CA ASP A 31 -8.67 -6.75 -6.03
C ASP A 31 -9.02 -6.17 -4.66
N ALA A 32 -10.19 -6.53 -4.12
CA ALA A 32 -10.60 -6.13 -2.78
C ALA A 32 -9.70 -6.73 -1.68
N LEU A 33 -9.35 -8.01 -1.79
CA LEU A 33 -8.42 -8.67 -0.87
C LEU A 33 -7.00 -8.10 -0.99
N LEU A 34 -6.54 -7.83 -2.21
CA LEU A 34 -5.25 -7.20 -2.44
C LEU A 34 -5.21 -5.77 -1.87
N ALA A 35 -6.29 -5.01 -2.01
CA ALA A 35 -6.42 -3.69 -1.38
C ALA A 35 -6.43 -3.79 0.15
N ALA A 36 -7.14 -4.76 0.72
CA ALA A 36 -7.15 -5.01 2.17
C ALA A 36 -5.75 -5.40 2.69
N TRP A 37 -5.04 -6.28 1.97
CA TRP A 37 -3.66 -6.65 2.27
C TRP A 37 -2.73 -5.43 2.25
N ARG A 38 -2.80 -4.61 1.19
CA ARG A 38 -1.99 -3.38 1.06
C ARG A 38 -2.24 -2.42 2.22
N GLY A 39 -3.51 -2.16 2.56
CA GLY A 39 -3.86 -1.29 3.68
C GLY A 39 -3.34 -1.81 5.02
N ALA A 40 -3.51 -3.11 5.30
CA ALA A 40 -2.98 -3.72 6.52
C ALA A 40 -1.45 -3.69 6.59
N HIS A 41 -0.76 -3.88 5.46
CA HIS A 41 0.69 -3.83 5.37
C HIS A 41 1.24 -2.41 5.57
N GLU A 42 0.58 -1.40 5.02
CA GLU A 42 0.93 0.01 5.24
C GLU A 42 0.71 0.43 6.70
N ASP A 43 -0.40 0.01 7.31
CA ASP A 43 -0.69 0.22 8.73
C ASP A 43 0.38 -0.43 9.62
N SER A 44 0.76 -1.68 9.31
CA SER A 44 1.81 -2.42 10.02
C SER A 44 3.15 -1.70 9.94
N THR A 45 3.54 -1.26 8.75
CA THR A 45 4.80 -0.51 8.54
C THR A 45 4.82 0.78 9.35
N ARG A 46 3.70 1.52 9.37
CA ARG A 46 3.56 2.76 10.14
C ARG A 46 3.61 2.51 11.65
N ALA A 47 2.91 1.49 12.13
CA ALA A 47 2.90 1.10 13.54
C ALA A 47 4.29 0.64 14.00
N LEU A 48 5.01 -0.12 13.19
CA LEU A 48 6.38 -0.55 13.47
C LEU A 48 7.34 0.65 13.55
N ALA A 49 7.22 1.61 12.62
CA ALA A 49 8.01 2.84 12.66
C ALA A 49 7.73 3.67 13.93
N ALA A 50 6.46 3.81 14.31
CA ALA A 50 6.05 4.50 15.52
C ALA A 50 6.58 3.80 16.79
N TRP A 51 6.46 2.47 16.86
CA TRP A 51 7.01 1.68 17.97
C TRP A 51 8.54 1.76 18.06
N ARG A 52 9.25 1.76 16.93
CA ARG A 52 10.70 1.95 16.92
C ARG A 52 11.12 3.33 17.44
N ALA A 53 10.32 4.36 17.18
CA ALA A 53 10.56 5.71 17.68
C ALA A 53 10.25 5.84 19.18
N ALA A 54 9.23 5.12 19.68
CA ALA A 54 8.84 5.09 21.08
C ALA A 54 8.43 3.66 21.50
N PRO A 55 9.40 2.82 21.93
CA PRO A 55 9.11 1.44 22.28
C PRO A 55 8.14 1.34 23.47
N GLY A 56 7.11 0.50 23.30
CA GLY A 56 6.11 0.24 24.34
C GLY A 56 5.23 -0.96 23.97
N GLY A 57 4.62 -1.59 24.97
CA GLY A 57 3.77 -2.78 24.78
C GLY A 57 2.58 -2.51 23.87
N ASP A 58 1.87 -1.39 24.09
CA ASP A 58 0.69 -1.03 23.31
C ASP A 58 1.01 -0.77 21.83
N GLY A 59 2.13 -0.07 21.56
CA GLY A 59 2.60 0.18 20.19
C GLY A 59 2.98 -1.11 19.45
N PHE A 60 3.59 -2.06 20.16
CA PHE A 60 3.90 -3.37 19.60
C PHE A 60 2.63 -4.18 19.31
N ALA A 61 1.63 -4.13 20.18
CA ALA A 61 0.35 -4.80 19.98
C ALA A 61 -0.39 -4.27 18.74
N VAL A 62 -0.38 -2.95 18.50
CA VAL A 62 -0.97 -2.34 17.31
C VAL A 62 -0.25 -2.80 16.04
N TYR A 63 1.09 -2.86 16.05
CA TYR A 63 1.87 -3.41 14.94
C TYR A 63 1.50 -4.87 14.65
N ARG A 64 1.49 -5.72 15.69
CA ARG A 64 1.17 -7.15 15.53
C ARG A 64 -0.25 -7.38 15.04
N ALA A 65 -1.23 -6.63 15.54
CA ALA A 65 -2.60 -6.71 15.03
C ALA A 65 -2.72 -6.28 13.55
N ALA A 66 -1.90 -5.33 13.10
CA ALA A 66 -1.87 -4.95 11.69
C ALA A 66 -1.18 -6.01 10.81
N GLU A 67 -0.10 -6.64 11.29
CA GLU A 67 0.48 -7.82 10.61
C GLU A 67 -0.49 -8.99 10.52
N ASP A 68 -1.15 -9.35 11.61
CA ASP A 68 -2.06 -10.50 11.63
C ASP A 68 -3.21 -10.31 10.61
N ARG A 69 -3.68 -9.08 10.42
CA ARG A 69 -4.66 -8.74 9.36
C ARG A 69 -4.07 -8.87 7.96
N ALA A 70 -2.80 -8.50 7.76
CA ALA A 70 -2.13 -8.64 6.48
C ALA A 70 -1.91 -10.13 6.14
N ASP A 71 -1.44 -10.93 7.08
CA ASP A 71 -1.22 -12.36 6.91
C ASP A 71 -2.54 -13.07 6.59
N ALA A 72 -3.61 -12.78 7.35
CA ALA A 72 -4.93 -13.33 7.07
C ALA A 72 -5.45 -12.97 5.66
N ALA A 73 -5.19 -11.75 5.17
CA ALA A 73 -5.57 -11.36 3.82
C ALA A 73 -4.73 -12.10 2.75
N LEU A 74 -3.44 -12.34 3.03
CA LEU A 74 -2.53 -13.06 2.14
C LEU A 74 -2.88 -14.54 2.05
N ASP A 75 -3.23 -15.18 3.17
CA ASP A 75 -3.66 -16.58 3.20
C ASP A 75 -4.89 -16.81 2.32
N VAL A 76 -5.88 -15.91 2.38
CA VAL A 76 -7.08 -15.98 1.52
C VAL A 76 -6.73 -15.74 0.05
N LEU A 77 -5.76 -14.87 -0.25
CA LEU A 77 -5.26 -14.69 -1.61
C LEU A 77 -4.52 -15.92 -2.14
N ALA A 78 -3.74 -16.60 -1.30
CA ALA A 78 -2.95 -17.77 -1.67
C ALA A 78 -3.80 -19.03 -1.94
N LEU A 79 -5.04 -19.07 -1.45
CA LEU A 79 -6.01 -20.15 -1.68
C LEU A 79 -6.81 -20.01 -2.98
N ARG A 80 -6.55 -18.99 -3.80
CA ARG A 80 -7.19 -18.76 -5.10
C ARG A 80 -6.31 -19.17 -6.27
#